data_AF-A0A0N9Y4P6-F1
#
_entry.id   AF-A0A0N9Y4P6-F1
#
_cell.length_a   1.000
_cell.length_b   1.000
_cell.length_c   1.000
_cell.angle_alpha   90.00
_cell.angle_beta   90.00
_cell.angle_gamma   90.00
#
_symmetry.space_group_name_H-M   'P 1'
#
loop_
_entity.id
_entity.type
_entity.pdbx_description
1 polymer ?
#
loop_
_entity_poly.entity_id
_entity_poly.type
_entity_poly.pdbx_seq_one_letter_code
_entity_poly.pdbx_strand_id
1 'polypeptide(L)'
;MKLPWYIKPGNKAIVALSRLGLRFGAKGPVILTVTGRKSGKPRATPVTPMFVDGKQYVAAAPEAAWIANVRADQAATLSRGRRVERVRAIELSDEDARPLLRLLPNMVPGWVGFLRQGGLVTDGDPDEFEALLGRMPIFRMDPA
;
A
#
# COMPACT_ATOMS: atom_id res chain seq x y z
N MET A 1 2.91 -15.71 6.90
CA MET A 1 1.81 -15.46 7.88
C MET A 1 0.48 -15.63 7.14
N LYS A 2 -0.47 -16.46 7.60
CA LYS A 2 -1.72 -16.68 6.83
C LYS A 2 -2.63 -15.46 6.98
N LEU A 3 -2.80 -14.67 5.91
CA LEU A 3 -3.77 -13.56 5.91
C LEU A 3 -5.19 -14.09 6.24
N PRO A 4 -5.96 -13.42 7.11
CA PRO A 4 -7.34 -13.80 7.40
C PRO A 4 -8.21 -13.88 6.14
N TRP A 5 -9.13 -14.85 6.10
CA TRP A 5 -9.92 -15.18 4.91
C TRP A 5 -10.78 -14.01 4.39
N TYR A 6 -11.16 -13.08 5.25
CA TYR A 6 -12.01 -11.91 4.94
C TYR A 6 -11.26 -10.77 4.22
N ILE A 7 -9.93 -10.76 4.20
CA ILE A 7 -9.14 -9.68 3.55
C ILE A 7 -9.41 -9.63 2.04
N LYS A 8 -9.49 -10.80 1.39
CA LYS A 8 -9.69 -10.89 -0.07
C LYS A 8 -11.07 -10.38 -0.53
N PRO A 9 -12.20 -10.76 0.09
CA PRO A 9 -13.50 -10.18 -0.26
C PRO A 9 -13.57 -8.68 0.10
N GLY A 10 -12.99 -8.25 1.23
CA GLY A 10 -12.93 -6.83 1.60
C GLY A 10 -12.20 -5.97 0.55
N ASN A 11 -11.04 -6.43 0.06
CA ASN A 11 -10.30 -5.71 -0.99
C ASN A 11 -11.12 -5.58 -2.28
N LYS A 12 -11.86 -6.62 -2.67
CA LYS A 12 -12.75 -6.57 -3.85
C LYS A 12 -13.87 -5.56 -3.67
N ALA A 13 -14.46 -5.46 -2.47
CA ALA A 13 -15.50 -4.48 -2.17
C ALA A 13 -14.96 -3.04 -2.28
N ILE A 14 -13.81 -2.74 -1.68
CA ILE A 14 -13.18 -1.41 -1.75
C ILE A 14 -12.86 -1.04 -3.21
N VAL A 15 -12.33 -1.99 -4.00
CA VAL A 15 -12.08 -1.78 -5.43
C VAL A 15 -13.37 -1.48 -6.19
N ALA A 16 -14.45 -2.22 -5.94
CA ALA A 16 -15.74 -2.00 -6.59
C ALA A 16 -16.32 -0.63 -6.22
N LEU A 17 -16.32 -0.27 -4.93
CA LEU A 17 -16.81 1.03 -4.45
C LEU A 17 -15.99 2.20 -5.02
N SER A 18 -14.65 2.08 -5.09
CA SER A 18 -13.81 3.11 -5.73
C SER A 18 -14.10 3.22 -7.22
N ARG A 19 -14.32 2.11 -7.94
CA ARG A 19 -14.71 2.13 -9.36
C ARG A 19 -16.07 2.79 -9.58
N LEU A 20 -16.98 2.69 -8.62
CA LEU A 20 -18.25 3.40 -8.61
C LEU A 20 -18.12 4.90 -8.27
N GLY A 21 -16.90 5.38 -8.01
CA GLY A 21 -16.60 6.79 -7.79
C GLY A 21 -16.58 7.22 -6.32
N LEU A 22 -16.79 6.30 -5.38
CA LEU A 22 -16.73 6.59 -3.95
C LEU A 22 -15.29 6.91 -3.53
N ARG A 23 -15.15 7.93 -2.68
CA ARG A 23 -13.88 8.39 -2.11
C ARG A 23 -13.90 8.14 -0.61
N PHE A 24 -12.84 7.56 -0.08
CA PHE A 24 -12.70 7.26 1.35
C PHE A 24 -12.05 8.42 2.13
N GLY A 25 -12.34 9.66 1.74
CA GLY A 25 -11.68 10.87 2.24
C GLY A 25 -10.32 11.18 1.58
N ALA A 26 -9.73 12.32 1.94
CA ALA A 26 -8.46 12.80 1.37
C ALA A 26 -7.25 11.93 1.77
N LYS A 27 -7.30 11.25 2.92
CA LYS A 27 -6.27 10.33 3.41
C LYS A 27 -6.68 8.85 3.31
N GLY A 28 -7.78 8.56 2.63
CA GLY A 28 -8.31 7.20 2.50
C GLY A 28 -7.56 6.33 1.50
N PRO A 29 -7.89 5.03 1.44
CA PRO A 29 -7.33 4.11 0.47
C PRO A 29 -7.58 4.57 -0.97
N VAL A 30 -6.59 4.33 -1.82
CA VAL A 30 -6.64 4.47 -3.27
C VAL A 30 -6.41 3.10 -3.91
N ILE A 31 -6.78 2.95 -5.18
CA ILE A 31 -6.58 1.69 -5.90
C ILE A 31 -5.25 1.76 -6.65
N LEU A 32 -4.30 0.94 -6.22
CA LEU A 32 -3.07 0.68 -6.95
C LEU A 32 -3.34 -0.39 -8.01
N THR A 33 -3.03 -0.09 -9.27
CA THR A 33 -3.07 -1.06 -10.36
C THR A 33 -1.67 -1.26 -10.94
N VAL A 34 -1.23 -2.52 -11.00
CA VAL A 34 0.09 -2.92 -11.52
C VAL A 34 -0.05 -4.02 -12.55
N THR A 35 0.95 -4.18 -13.41
CA THR A 35 1.01 -5.28 -14.39
C THR A 35 1.33 -6.59 -13.67
N GLY A 36 0.47 -7.61 -13.78
CA GLY A 36 0.73 -8.91 -13.15
C GLY A 36 1.89 -9.63 -13.82
N ARG A 37 3.05 -9.77 -13.15
CA ARG A 37 4.31 -10.27 -13.74
C ARG A 37 4.22 -11.62 -14.47
N LYS A 38 3.35 -12.52 -13.99
CA LYS A 38 3.14 -13.85 -14.60
C LYS A 38 2.10 -13.85 -15.71
N SER A 39 1.17 -12.89 -15.70
CA SER A 39 -0.02 -12.92 -16.55
C SER A 39 -0.12 -11.78 -17.55
N GLY A 40 0.68 -10.73 -17.43
CA GLY A 40 0.53 -9.46 -18.17
C GLY A 40 -0.73 -8.64 -17.83
N LYS A 41 -1.74 -9.25 -17.20
CA LYS A 41 -3.02 -8.61 -16.89
C LYS A 41 -2.91 -7.58 -15.75
N PRO A 42 -3.68 -6.46 -15.80
CA PRO A 42 -3.77 -5.51 -14.68
C PRO A 42 -4.26 -6.15 -13.38
N ARG A 43 -3.62 -5.83 -12.26
CA ARG A 43 -3.96 -6.30 -10.91
C ARG A 43 -4.20 -5.09 -10.01
N ALA A 44 -5.43 -4.96 -9.52
CA ALA A 44 -5.86 -3.86 -8.66
C ALA A 44 -5.92 -4.28 -7.19
N THR A 45 -5.41 -3.44 -6.30
CA THR A 45 -5.47 -3.62 -4.85
C THR A 45 -5.64 -2.28 -4.15
N PRO A 46 -6.43 -2.19 -3.05
CA PRO A 46 -6.43 -0.99 -2.23
C PRO A 46 -5.09 -0.85 -1.51
N VAL A 47 -4.58 0.37 -1.46
CA VAL A 47 -3.42 0.79 -0.67
C VAL A 47 -3.72 2.13 -0.01
N THR A 48 -3.07 2.43 1.11
CA THR A 48 -3.24 3.72 1.78
C THR A 48 -1.95 4.53 1.63
N PRO A 49 -1.96 5.62 0.83
CA PRO A 49 -0.78 6.45 0.68
C PRO A 49 -0.51 7.30 1.92
N MET A 50 0.77 7.47 2.24
CA MET A 50 1.28 8.46 3.17
C MET A 50 1.99 9.58 2.39
N PHE A 51 1.93 10.81 2.90
CA PHE A 51 2.56 11.98 2.28
C PHE A 51 3.58 12.57 3.26
N VAL A 52 4.84 12.62 2.85
CA VAL A 52 5.95 13.14 3.65
C VAL A 52 6.79 14.03 2.74
N ASP A 53 7.05 15.27 3.17
CA ASP A 53 7.84 16.26 2.41
C ASP A 53 7.40 16.42 0.95
N GLY A 54 6.08 16.49 0.73
CA GLY A 54 5.49 16.63 -0.61
C GLY A 54 5.58 15.39 -1.51
N LYS A 55 6.20 14.30 -1.02
CA LYS A 55 6.33 13.02 -1.74
C LYS A 55 5.28 12.04 -1.25
N GLN A 56 4.84 11.16 -2.15
CA GLN A 56 3.85 10.14 -1.86
C GLN A 56 4.52 8.77 -1.70
N TYR A 57 4.17 8.06 -0.64
CA TYR A 57 4.69 6.73 -0.33
C TYR A 57 3.58 5.74 -0.02
N VAL A 58 3.85 4.46 -0.21
CA VAL A 58 2.97 3.36 0.17
C VAL A 58 3.82 2.27 0.82
N ALA A 59 3.45 1.90 2.04
CA ALA A 59 3.97 0.70 2.69
C ALA A 59 3.21 -0.53 2.20
N ALA A 60 3.93 -1.63 1.98
CA ALA A 60 3.35 -2.89 1.57
C ALA A 60 3.33 -3.89 2.72
N ALA A 61 2.16 -4.43 3.05
CA ALA A 61 2.09 -5.57 3.96
C ALA A 61 2.96 -6.73 3.45
N PRO A 62 3.60 -7.51 4.34
CA PRO A 62 4.38 -8.66 3.94
C PRO A 62 3.59 -9.61 3.02
N GLU A 63 4.27 -10.21 2.05
CA GLU A 63 3.70 -11.14 1.08
C GLU A 63 2.63 -10.55 0.12
N ALA A 64 2.40 -9.23 0.13
CA ALA A 64 1.46 -8.61 -0.79
C ALA A 64 1.88 -8.87 -2.25
N ALA A 65 1.01 -9.54 -3.02
CA ALA A 65 1.35 -10.03 -4.35
C ALA A 65 1.76 -8.92 -5.34
N TRP A 66 1.33 -7.68 -5.10
CA TRP A 66 1.69 -6.53 -5.92
C TRP A 66 3.16 -6.12 -5.77
N ILE A 67 3.82 -6.42 -4.65
CA ILE A 67 5.26 -6.16 -4.43
C ILE A 67 6.07 -6.80 -5.56
N ALA A 68 5.85 -8.10 -5.79
CA ALA A 68 6.58 -8.85 -6.80
C ALA A 68 6.26 -8.37 -8.23
N ASN A 69 5.06 -7.83 -8.45
CA ASN A 69 4.68 -7.23 -9.73
C ASN A 69 5.43 -5.91 -9.96
N VAL A 70 5.46 -5.01 -8.97
CA VAL A 70 6.18 -3.73 -9.05
C VAL A 70 7.69 -3.91 -9.23
N ARG A 71 8.27 -4.90 -8.54
CA ARG A 71 9.70 -5.24 -8.72
C ARG A 71 10.02 -5.73 -10.14
N ALA A 72 9.06 -6.28 -10.85
CA ALA A 72 9.23 -6.72 -12.24
C ALA A 72 8.94 -5.59 -13.25
N ASP A 73 8.01 -4.70 -12.94
CA ASP A 73 7.64 -3.53 -13.73
C ASP A 73 7.16 -2.42 -12.78
N GLN A 74 7.95 -1.35 -12.69
CA GLN A 74 7.68 -0.23 -11.78
C GLN A 74 6.47 0.62 -12.22
N ALA A 75 5.97 0.46 -13.44
CA ALA A 75 4.83 1.21 -13.93
C ALA A 75 3.55 0.81 -13.18
N ALA A 76 2.83 1.82 -12.69
CA ALA A 76 1.58 1.63 -11.98
C ALA A 76 0.60 2.78 -12.23
N THR A 77 -0.64 2.57 -11.81
CA THR A 77 -1.60 3.66 -11.67
C THR A 77 -2.20 3.71 -10.28
N LEU A 78 -2.49 4.92 -9.82
CA LEU A 78 -3.25 5.18 -8.60
C LEU A 78 -4.59 5.80 -8.97
N SER A 79 -5.66 5.16 -8.53
CA SER A 79 -7.02 5.63 -8.78
C SER A 79 -7.72 6.05 -7.49
N ARG A 80 -8.34 7.23 -7.54
CA ARG A 80 -9.16 7.79 -6.45
C ARG A 80 -10.51 8.23 -7.01
N GLY A 81 -11.52 7.39 -6.85
CA GLY A 81 -12.79 7.54 -7.55
C GLY A 81 -12.54 7.55 -9.06
N ARG A 82 -12.98 8.62 -9.75
CA ARG A 82 -12.79 8.76 -11.21
C ARG A 82 -11.41 9.28 -11.65
N ARG A 83 -10.58 9.80 -10.74
CA ARG A 83 -9.25 10.29 -11.08
C ARG A 83 -8.28 9.11 -11.12
N VAL A 84 -7.45 9.08 -12.17
CA VAL A 84 -6.39 8.10 -12.35
C VAL A 84 -5.09 8.85 -12.62
N GLU A 85 -4.04 8.47 -11.92
CA GLU A 85 -2.70 9.02 -12.04
C GLU A 85 -1.74 7.89 -12.43
N ARG A 86 -0.86 8.15 -13.40
CA ARG A 86 0.23 7.23 -13.75
C ARG A 86 1.43 7.55 -12.88
N VAL A 87 2.03 6.51 -12.30
CA VAL A 87 3.18 6.65 -11.41
C VAL A 87 4.21 5.55 -11.67
N ARG A 88 5.43 5.79 -11.22
CA ARG A 88 6.45 4.76 -10.99
C ARG A 88 6.53 4.46 -9.50
N ALA A 89 6.38 3.19 -9.14
CA ALA A 89 6.53 2.72 -7.77
C ALA A 89 7.98 2.30 -7.52
N ILE A 90 8.75 3.19 -6.89
CA ILE A 90 10.18 3.01 -6.61
C ILE A 90 10.35 2.44 -5.20
N GLU A 91 10.85 1.21 -5.11
CA GLU A 91 11.18 0.61 -3.81
C GLU A 91 12.34 1.36 -3.15
N LEU A 92 12.18 1.71 -1.89
CA LEU A 92 13.20 2.40 -1.10
C LEU A 92 14.23 1.42 -0.54
N SER A 93 15.43 1.93 -0.29
CA SER A 93 16.42 1.25 0.54
C SER A 93 15.92 1.13 1.98
N ASP A 94 16.48 0.21 2.76
CA ASP A 94 16.15 0.09 4.18
C ASP A 94 16.52 1.37 4.97
N GLU A 95 17.58 2.06 4.57
CA GLU A 95 17.98 3.34 5.17
C GLU A 95 16.91 4.41 4.97
N ASP A 96 16.39 4.55 3.74
CA ASP A 96 15.34 5.52 3.42
C ASP A 96 13.96 5.12 3.96
N ALA A 97 13.68 3.82 4.07
CA ALA A 97 12.40 3.29 4.54
C ALA A 97 12.23 3.41 6.06
N ARG A 98 13.32 3.24 6.83
CA ARG A 98 13.31 3.27 8.29
C ARG A 98 12.57 4.49 8.90
N PRO A 99 12.90 5.75 8.55
CA PRO A 99 12.19 6.90 9.13
C PRO A 99 10.70 6.91 8.75
N LEU A 100 10.34 6.42 7.56
CA LEU A 100 8.95 6.37 7.10
C LEU A 100 8.13 5.29 7.82
N LEU A 101 8.75 4.15 8.16
CA LEU A 101 8.12 3.11 8.98
C LEU A 101 7.71 3.62 10.35
N ARG A 102 8.56 4.43 11.00
CA ARG A 102 8.25 5.05 12.29
C ARG A 102 7.06 6.02 12.23
N LEU A 103 6.85 6.69 11.10
CA LEU A 103 5.73 7.64 10.89
C LEU A 103 4.41 6.94 10.60
N LEU A 104 4.46 5.68 10.19
CA LEU A 104 3.35 4.94 9.63
C LEU A 104 2.12 4.85 10.56
N PRO A 105 2.25 4.54 11.88
CA PRO A 105 1.13 4.54 12.82
C PRO A 105 0.30 5.80 12.82
N ASN A 106 1.00 6.95 12.77
CA ASN A 106 0.38 8.26 12.85
C ASN A 106 -0.25 8.69 11.53
N MET A 107 0.33 8.25 10.41
CA MET A 107 -0.09 8.67 9.08
C MET A 107 -1.26 7.86 8.53
N VAL A 108 -1.31 6.55 8.84
CA VAL A 108 -2.32 5.63 8.31
C VAL A 108 -2.98 4.76 9.41
N PRO A 109 -3.55 5.35 10.47
CA PRO A 109 -4.03 4.62 11.65
C PRO A 109 -5.12 3.59 11.33
N GLY A 110 -5.96 3.86 10.32
CA GLY A 110 -6.97 2.90 9.86
C GLY A 110 -6.36 1.63 9.26
N TRP A 111 -5.25 1.75 8.51
CA TRP A 111 -4.53 0.61 7.97
C TRP A 111 -3.78 -0.16 9.06
N VAL A 112 -3.18 0.53 10.03
CA VAL A 112 -2.58 -0.09 11.23
C VAL A 112 -3.60 -0.90 12.02
N GLY A 113 -4.84 -0.41 12.15
CA GLY A 113 -5.93 -1.20 12.73
C GLY A 113 -6.15 -2.54 12.04
N PHE A 114 -6.12 -2.59 10.70
CA PHE A 114 -6.21 -3.84 9.95
C PHE A 114 -5.00 -4.76 10.16
N LEU A 115 -3.79 -4.19 10.26
CA LEU A 115 -2.59 -4.98 10.53
C LEU A 115 -2.60 -5.60 11.91
N ARG A 116 -3.09 -4.88 12.93
CA ARG A 116 -3.31 -5.40 14.28
C ARG A 116 -4.33 -6.53 14.30
N GLN A 117 -5.48 -6.34 13.65
CA GLN A 117 -6.49 -7.41 13.51
C GLN A 117 -5.96 -8.64 12.76
N GLY A 118 -5.02 -8.44 11.83
CA GLY A 118 -4.32 -9.51 11.13
C GLY A 118 -3.18 -10.17 11.90
N GLY A 119 -2.84 -9.65 13.09
CA GLY A 119 -1.74 -10.15 13.93
C GLY A 119 -0.34 -9.83 13.39
N LEU A 120 -0.18 -8.83 12.53
CA LEU A 120 1.14 -8.42 12.03
C LEU A 120 1.93 -7.61 13.06
N VAL A 121 1.22 -6.80 13.82
CA VAL A 121 1.71 -5.90 14.87
C VAL A 121 0.75 -6.02 16.05
N THR A 122 1.23 -5.79 17.28
CA THR A 122 0.39 -5.90 18.47
C THR A 122 -0.21 -4.53 18.79
N ASP A 123 0.67 -3.59 19.12
CA ASP A 123 0.32 -2.25 19.56
C ASP A 123 0.29 -1.27 18.38
N GLY A 124 1.07 -1.55 17.34
CA GLY A 124 1.20 -0.73 16.14
C GLY A 124 1.93 0.58 16.44
N ASP A 125 2.91 0.54 17.33
CA ASP A 125 3.77 1.67 17.66
C ASP A 125 4.93 1.82 16.65
N PRO A 126 5.65 2.97 16.65
CA PRO A 126 6.76 3.20 15.73
C PRO A 126 7.89 2.17 15.80
N ASP A 127 8.16 1.60 16.98
CA ASP A 127 9.28 0.67 17.19
C ASP A 127 8.95 -0.72 16.62
N GLU A 128 7.69 -1.18 16.78
CA GLU A 128 7.20 -2.40 16.13
C GLU A 128 7.31 -2.30 14.60
N PHE A 129 6.96 -1.15 14.01
CA PHE A 129 7.04 -0.96 12.57
C PHE A 129 8.48 -0.83 12.07
N GLU A 130 9.38 -0.19 12.82
CA GLU A 130 10.80 -0.19 12.49
C GLU A 130 11.40 -1.60 12.57
N ALA A 131 10.99 -2.42 13.53
CA ALA A 131 11.42 -3.82 13.62
C ALA A 131 10.97 -4.68 12.41
N LEU A 132 10.01 -4.20 11.61
CA LEU A 132 9.59 -4.82 10.35
C LEU A 132 10.40 -4.35 9.12
N LEU A 133 11.49 -3.61 9.32
CA LEU A 133 12.43 -3.26 8.25
C LEU A 133 12.89 -4.52 7.47
N GLY A 134 13.07 -4.39 6.16
CA GLY A 134 13.33 -5.52 5.26
C GLY A 134 12.13 -6.46 5.00
N ARG A 135 11.10 -6.47 5.87
CA ARG A 135 9.89 -7.29 5.71
C ARG A 135 8.71 -6.49 5.14
N MET A 136 8.65 -5.19 5.45
CA MET A 136 7.59 -4.29 5.03
C MET A 136 8.15 -3.20 4.10
N PRO A 137 8.30 -3.49 2.80
CA PRO A 137 8.93 -2.56 1.88
C PRO A 137 8.06 -1.30 1.69
N ILE A 138 8.73 -0.16 1.54
CA ILE A 138 8.11 1.12 1.23
C ILE A 138 8.42 1.49 -0.21
N PHE A 139 7.40 1.93 -0.92
CA PHE A 139 7.50 2.39 -2.30
C PHE A 139 7.19 3.88 -2.37
N ARG A 140 8.08 4.66 -2.96
CA ARG A 140 7.80 6.03 -3.39
C ARG A 140 7.02 6.01 -4.70
N MET A 141 5.98 6.82 -4.79
CA MET A 141 5.11 6.91 -5.95
C MET A 141 5.43 8.19 -6.71
N ASP A 142 6.31 8.09 -7.70
CA ASP A 142 6.75 9.22 -8.51
C ASP A 142 5.82 9.40 -9.72
N PRO A 143 5.37 10.62 -10.05
CA PRO A 143 4.62 10.86 -11.29
C PRO A 143 5.40 10.36 -12.51
N ALA A 144 4.70 9.68 -13.43
CA ALA A 144 5.28 9.15 -14.66
C ALA A 144 5.27 10.17 -15.81
#